data_AF-A0A7R9G4P4-F1
#
_entry.id   AF-A0A7R9G4P4-F1
#
_cell.length_a   1.000
_cell.length_b   1.000
_cell.length_c   1.000
_cell.angle_alpha   90.00
_cell.angle_beta   90.00
_cell.angle_gamma   90.00
#
_symmetry.space_group_name_H-M   'P 1'
#
loop_
_entity.id
_entity.type
_entity.pdbx_description
1 polymer ?
#
loop_
_entity_poly.entity_id
_entity_poly.type
_entity_poly.pdbx_seq_one_letter_code
_entity_poly.pdbx_strand_id
1 'polypeptide(L)'
;MSRNKMEYRALEEREIVRVDLIEDAGKSLSPEIDIGQVEGAFIMGLGLWTFEDIIFDPVTGQTLTNRTWNYYVPGAEDIPMDFRVELQKNVSNPLGVLRSKATGEPALCMGAVVYFALMNAINDARKDAGASEDWYAMNPPLTVEKIFLNSLTSPEQFLF
;
A
#
# COMPACT_ATOMS: atom_id res chain seq x y z
N MET A 1 -9.84 -33.31 8.04
CA MET A 1 -10.98 -32.37 7.97
C MET A 1 -10.58 -31.06 8.66
N SER A 2 -9.75 -30.22 8.03
CA SER A 2 -9.53 -28.79 8.41
C SER A 2 -8.55 -28.03 7.47
N ARG A 3 -8.45 -28.35 6.16
CA ARG A 3 -7.46 -27.74 5.25
C ARG A 3 -8.01 -26.92 4.09
N ASN A 4 -9.32 -26.70 4.00
CA ASN A 4 -9.93 -26.13 2.79
C ASN A 4 -10.35 -24.66 2.95
N LYS A 5 -9.45 -23.78 3.39
CA LYS A 5 -9.71 -22.32 3.40
C LYS A 5 -8.58 -21.45 2.84
N MET A 6 -7.39 -21.99 2.60
CA MET A 6 -6.21 -21.19 2.22
C MET A 6 -6.02 -21.01 0.70
N GLU A 7 -6.70 -21.77 -0.16
CA GLU A 7 -6.27 -21.95 -1.55
C GLU A 7 -7.05 -21.15 -2.62
N TYR A 8 -8.06 -20.35 -2.25
CA TYR A 8 -8.73 -19.43 -3.20
C TYR A 8 -8.21 -17.98 -3.16
N ARG A 9 -7.31 -17.62 -2.24
CA ARG A 9 -6.87 -16.22 -2.02
C ARG A 9 -5.87 -15.69 -3.04
N ALA A 10 -5.12 -16.55 -3.72
CA ALA A 10 -3.96 -16.14 -4.53
C ALA A 10 -4.32 -15.35 -5.81
N LEU A 11 -5.58 -15.40 -6.28
CA LEU A 11 -6.02 -14.71 -7.49
C LEU A 11 -6.80 -13.41 -7.24
N GLU A 12 -7.26 -13.16 -6.01
CA GLU A 12 -8.17 -12.04 -5.71
C GLU A 12 -7.67 -11.10 -4.60
N GLU A 13 -6.75 -11.53 -3.74
CA GLU A 13 -6.40 -10.78 -2.53
C GLU A 13 -4.89 -10.53 -2.40
N ARG A 14 -4.52 -9.26 -2.25
CA ARG A 14 -3.24 -8.88 -1.65
C ARG A 14 -3.49 -8.64 -0.16
N GLU A 15 -2.70 -9.28 0.68
CA GLU A 15 -2.80 -9.12 2.14
C GLU A 15 -1.52 -8.48 2.65
N ILE A 16 -1.64 -7.35 3.35
CA ILE A 16 -0.49 -6.68 3.95
C ILE A 16 -0.28 -7.31 5.32
N VAL A 17 0.68 -8.23 5.40
CA VAL A 17 0.91 -9.01 6.62
C VAL A 17 1.37 -8.13 7.78
N ARG A 18 2.31 -7.21 7.52
CA ARG A 18 2.91 -6.38 8.56
C ARG A 18 3.51 -5.09 8.00
N VAL A 19 3.38 -4.01 8.76
CA VAL A 19 4.04 -2.73 8.53
C VAL A 19 4.60 -2.21 9.85
N ASP A 20 5.87 -1.82 9.84
CA ASP A 20 6.54 -1.14 10.96
C ASP A 20 6.95 0.27 10.52
N LEU A 21 6.46 1.30 11.21
CA LEU A 21 6.79 2.70 10.97
C LEU A 21 7.48 3.32 12.18
N ILE A 22 8.52 4.10 11.93
CA ILE A 22 9.15 4.95 12.93
C ILE A 22 9.19 6.38 12.38
N GLU A 23 8.59 7.33 13.09
CA GLU A 23 8.51 8.73 12.66
C GLU A 23 9.07 9.71 13.70
N ASP A 24 9.84 10.70 13.24
CA ASP A 24 10.36 11.78 14.07
C ASP A 24 9.35 12.94 14.17
N ALA A 25 8.52 12.89 15.21
CA ALA A 25 7.59 13.96 15.58
C ALA A 25 8.24 15.08 16.44
N GLY A 26 9.55 15.04 16.67
CA GLY A 26 10.20 15.84 17.70
C GLY A 26 9.62 15.56 19.10
N LYS A 27 9.36 16.61 19.87
CA LYS A 27 8.57 16.50 21.11
C LYS A 27 7.09 16.62 20.76
N SER A 28 6.45 15.48 20.52
CA SER A 28 5.01 15.38 20.26
C SER A 28 4.19 16.14 21.31
N LEU A 29 3.17 16.87 20.83
CA LEU A 29 2.23 17.62 21.68
C LEU A 29 1.15 16.70 22.25
N SER A 30 0.66 15.78 21.42
CA SER A 30 -0.31 14.75 21.77
C SER A 30 0.06 13.49 21.00
N PRO A 31 0.79 12.55 21.64
CA PRO A 31 1.29 11.35 20.97
C PRO A 31 0.21 10.52 20.30
N GLU A 32 -0.97 10.44 20.91
CA GLU A 32 -2.10 9.66 20.39
C GLU A 32 -2.68 10.26 19.10
N ILE A 33 -2.75 11.60 19.03
CA ILE A 33 -3.19 12.30 17.81
C ILE A 33 -2.13 12.15 16.72
N ASP A 34 -0.86 12.34 17.07
CA ASP A 34 0.23 12.25 16.12
C ASP A 34 0.32 10.83 15.54
N ILE A 35 0.19 9.78 16.36
CA ILE A 35 0.12 8.39 15.89
C ILE A 35 -1.07 8.19 14.93
N GLY A 36 -2.26 8.67 15.30
CA GLY A 36 -3.44 8.56 14.43
C GLY A 36 -3.28 9.30 13.09
N GLN A 37 -2.55 10.42 13.07
CA GLN A 37 -2.18 11.12 11.83
C GLN A 37 -1.25 10.27 10.98
N VAL A 38 -0.20 9.67 11.58
CA VAL A 38 0.74 8.78 10.88
C VAL A 38 0.01 7.58 10.28
N GLU A 39 -0.85 6.93 11.05
CA GLU A 39 -1.65 5.79 10.60
C GLU A 39 -2.57 6.18 9.43
N GLY A 40 -3.35 7.27 9.58
CA GLY A 40 -4.26 7.73 8.55
C GLY A 40 -3.54 8.14 7.27
N ALA A 41 -2.43 8.87 7.39
CA ALA A 41 -1.62 9.27 6.26
C ALA A 41 -0.96 8.10 5.55
N PHE A 42 -0.46 7.11 6.29
CA PHE A 42 0.07 5.89 5.70
C PHE A 42 -0.99 5.13 4.91
N ILE A 43 -2.21 4.99 5.44
CA ILE A 43 -3.32 4.32 4.73
C ILE A 43 -3.76 5.12 3.50
N MET A 44 -3.77 6.46 3.55
CA MET A 44 -3.98 7.28 2.34
C MET A 44 -2.88 7.03 1.29
N GLY A 45 -1.62 6.95 1.71
CA GLY A 45 -0.51 6.59 0.84
C GLY A 45 -0.67 5.19 0.24
N LEU A 46 -1.08 4.21 1.05
CA LEU A 46 -1.40 2.87 0.58
C LEU A 46 -2.47 2.90 -0.53
N GLY A 47 -3.54 3.67 -0.32
CA GLY A 47 -4.58 3.92 -1.31
C GLY A 47 -4.00 4.44 -2.62
N LEU A 48 -3.25 5.54 -2.56
CA LEU A 48 -2.58 6.16 -3.71
C LEU A 48 -1.74 5.17 -4.53
N TRP A 49 -0.97 4.30 -3.87
CA TRP A 49 -0.03 3.41 -4.55
C TRP A 49 -0.65 2.12 -5.06
N THR A 50 -1.82 1.73 -4.54
CA THR A 50 -2.29 0.35 -4.73
C THR A 50 -3.78 0.25 -5.09
N PHE A 51 -4.66 1.15 -4.64
CA PHE A 51 -6.12 1.06 -4.83
C PHE A 51 -6.68 2.14 -5.78
N GLU A 52 -6.30 3.39 -5.54
CA GLU A 52 -7.00 4.57 -6.05
C GLU A 52 -6.62 4.88 -7.51
N ASP A 53 -7.23 4.15 -8.46
CA ASP A 53 -7.03 4.37 -9.90
C ASP A 53 -8.07 5.35 -10.47
N ILE A 54 -7.59 6.39 -11.16
CA ILE A 54 -8.45 7.41 -11.78
C ILE A 54 -8.49 7.18 -13.28
N ILE A 55 -9.64 6.72 -13.76
CA ILE A 55 -9.83 6.41 -15.18
C ILE A 55 -10.59 7.56 -15.86
N PHE A 56 -10.06 8.02 -16.98
CA PHE A 56 -10.67 9.04 -17.82
C PHE A 56 -11.14 8.44 -19.14
N ASP A 57 -12.24 8.97 -19.68
CA ASP A 57 -12.67 8.71 -21.05
C ASP A 57 -11.65 9.32 -22.03
N PRO A 58 -11.06 8.53 -22.95
CA PRO A 58 -10.00 9.00 -23.82
C PRO A 58 -10.46 10.00 -24.90
N VAL A 59 -11.77 10.05 -25.20
CA VAL A 59 -12.35 10.93 -26.22
C VAL A 59 -12.89 12.21 -25.57
N THR A 60 -13.63 12.07 -24.47
CA THR A 60 -14.34 13.20 -23.85
C THR A 60 -13.57 13.83 -22.68
N GLY A 61 -12.57 13.14 -22.13
CA GLY A 61 -11.80 13.59 -20.96
C GLY A 61 -12.58 13.51 -19.64
N GLN A 62 -13.78 12.93 -19.62
CA GLN A 62 -14.59 12.80 -18.41
C GLN A 62 -14.02 11.74 -17.47
N THR A 63 -14.05 12.01 -16.16
CA THR A 63 -13.67 11.02 -15.13
C THR A 63 -14.74 9.94 -15.02
N LEU A 64 -14.36 8.71 -15.34
CA LEU A 64 -15.22 7.54 -15.24
C LEU A 64 -15.34 7.04 -13.79
N THR A 65 -14.29 7.19 -12.99
CA THR A 65 -14.22 6.80 -11.57
C THR A 65 -14.70 7.92 -10.64
N ASN A 66 -15.94 8.38 -10.83
CA ASN A 66 -16.50 9.55 -10.14
C ASN A 66 -17.44 9.24 -8.96
N ARG A 67 -17.51 7.98 -8.50
CA ARG A 67 -18.40 7.51 -7.43
C ARG A 67 -17.68 6.48 -6.56
N THR A 68 -18.16 6.28 -5.34
CA THR A 68 -17.64 5.25 -4.43
C THR A 68 -17.78 3.82 -4.96
N TRP A 69 -18.61 3.59 -5.98
CA TRP A 69 -18.76 2.27 -6.62
C TRP A 69 -17.71 1.97 -7.69
N ASN A 70 -16.99 2.99 -8.15
CA ASN A 70 -15.97 2.87 -9.20
C ASN A 70 -14.63 3.50 -8.82
N TYR A 71 -14.56 4.18 -7.68
CA TYR A 71 -13.34 4.65 -7.03
C TYR A 71 -13.22 3.99 -5.67
N TYR A 72 -12.22 3.14 -5.51
CA TYR A 72 -12.02 2.32 -4.31
C TYR A 72 -10.92 2.92 -3.45
N VAL A 73 -11.29 3.30 -2.23
CA VAL A 73 -10.35 3.68 -1.16
C VAL A 73 -10.10 2.47 -0.26
N PRO A 74 -8.94 2.39 0.43
CA PRO A 74 -8.67 1.31 1.39
C PRO A 74 -9.75 1.22 2.46
N GLY A 75 -10.29 0.01 2.63
CA GLY A 75 -11.25 -0.34 3.67
C GLY A 75 -10.59 -0.95 4.90
N ALA A 76 -11.42 -1.42 5.84
CA ALA A 76 -10.95 -2.04 7.07
C ALA A 76 -10.23 -3.38 6.87
N GLU A 77 -10.46 -4.08 5.75
CA GLU A 77 -9.80 -5.34 5.41
C GLU A 77 -8.45 -5.11 4.70
N ASP A 78 -8.20 -3.90 4.21
CA ASP A 78 -6.99 -3.54 3.47
C ASP A 78 -5.85 -3.04 4.38
N ILE A 79 -6.13 -2.80 5.66
CA ILE A 79 -5.13 -2.35 6.64
C ILE A 79 -4.14 -3.47 6.95
N PRO A 80 -2.88 -3.16 7.30
CA PRO A 80 -1.92 -4.19 7.70
C PRO A 80 -2.41 -4.99 8.91
N MET A 81 -2.30 -6.32 8.86
CA MET A 81 -2.74 -7.17 9.98
C MET A 81 -1.97 -6.90 11.28
N ASP A 82 -0.66 -6.65 11.14
CA ASP A 82 0.22 -6.19 12.20
C ASP A 82 0.75 -4.81 11.83
N PHE A 83 0.09 -3.76 12.35
CA PHE A 83 0.46 -2.38 12.09
C PHE A 83 1.10 -1.75 13.33
N ARG A 84 2.38 -1.40 13.23
CA ARG A 84 3.16 -0.84 14.34
C ARG A 84 3.67 0.54 13.97
N VAL A 85 3.32 1.53 14.80
CA VAL A 85 3.77 2.90 14.66
C VAL A 85 4.46 3.33 15.94
N GLU A 86 5.71 3.75 15.82
CA GLU A 86 6.49 4.29 16.94
C GLU A 86 6.96 5.71 16.63
N LEU A 87 6.78 6.62 17.58
CA LEU A 87 7.40 7.94 17.50
C LEU A 87 8.82 7.88 18.06
N GLN A 88 9.78 8.43 17.33
CA GLN A 88 11.17 8.41 17.73
C GLN A 88 11.35 9.13 19.08
N LYS A 89 11.99 8.46 20.03
CA LYS A 89 12.21 8.98 21.39
C LYS A 89 13.46 9.87 21.44
N ASN A 90 13.45 10.84 22.34
CA ASN A 90 14.59 11.73 22.65
C ASN A 90 15.07 12.63 21.50
N VAL A 91 14.21 12.90 20.51
CA VAL A 91 14.45 13.91 19.48
C VAL A 91 13.81 15.23 19.88
N SER A 92 14.52 16.33 19.69
CA SER A 92 14.07 17.67 20.04
C SER A 92 14.23 18.60 18.85
N ASN A 93 13.17 19.29 18.47
CA ASN A 93 13.23 20.31 17.42
C ASN A 93 13.31 21.71 18.05
N PRO A 94 14.49 22.34 18.25
CA PRO A 94 14.59 23.62 18.95
C PRO A 94 13.84 24.78 18.25
N LEU A 95 13.55 24.66 16.96
CA LEU A 95 12.81 25.67 16.18
C LEU A 95 11.30 25.44 16.17
N GLY A 96 10.83 24.24 16.54
CA GLY A 96 9.42 23.90 16.57
C GLY A 96 8.70 24.51 17.78
N VAL A 97 7.42 24.85 17.62
CA VAL A 97 6.57 25.25 18.76
C VAL A 97 6.57 24.11 19.78
N LEU A 98 6.95 24.42 21.03
CA LEU A 98 7.11 23.40 22.10
C LEU A 98 8.03 22.22 21.73
N ARG A 99 8.91 22.43 20.73
CA ARG A 99 9.83 21.46 20.16
C ARG A 99 9.21 20.33 19.33
N SER A 100 7.99 20.52 18.83
CA SER A 100 7.29 19.55 17.98
C SER A 100 7.71 19.62 16.50
N LYS A 101 7.27 18.62 15.72
CA LYS A 101 7.28 18.59 14.26
C LYS A 101 5.90 18.18 13.75
N ALA A 102 5.57 18.54 12.51
CA ALA A 102 4.34 18.10 11.86
C ALA A 102 4.50 16.65 11.36
N THR A 103 3.48 15.82 11.61
CA THR A 103 3.48 14.37 11.28
C THR A 103 2.42 13.96 10.26
N GLY A 104 1.57 14.89 9.81
CA GLY A 104 0.43 14.55 8.94
C GLY A 104 0.82 14.12 7.53
N GLU A 105 1.58 14.93 6.81
CA GLU A 105 1.94 14.65 5.41
C GLU A 105 3.12 13.67 5.23
N PRO A 106 4.17 13.66 6.07
CA PRO A 106 5.35 12.80 5.85
C PRO A 106 5.02 11.31 5.74
N ALA A 107 4.11 10.82 6.56
CA ALA A 107 3.69 9.42 6.59
C ALA A 107 2.99 8.94 5.31
N LEU A 108 2.39 9.85 4.52
CA LEU A 108 1.80 9.51 3.22
C LEU A 108 2.85 8.97 2.25
N CYS A 109 4.04 9.59 2.23
CA CYS A 109 5.16 9.14 1.40
C CYS A 109 5.67 7.77 1.82
N MET A 110 5.54 7.40 3.11
CA MET A 110 5.96 6.09 3.61
C MET A 110 5.14 4.95 3.00
N GLY A 111 3.89 5.20 2.56
CA GLY A 111 3.05 4.21 1.87
C GLY A 111 3.69 3.60 0.62
N ALA A 112 4.66 4.29 0.00
CA ALA A 112 5.40 3.77 -1.15
C ALA A 112 6.14 2.45 -0.86
N VAL A 113 6.45 2.15 0.40
CA VAL A 113 7.07 0.88 0.81
C VAL A 113 6.25 -0.34 0.37
N VAL A 114 4.92 -0.24 0.42
CA VAL A 114 4.03 -1.34 0.03
C VAL A 114 4.11 -1.58 -1.47
N TYR A 115 4.19 -0.53 -2.27
CA TYR A 115 4.42 -0.62 -3.71
C TYR A 115 5.73 -1.37 -4.02
N PHE A 116 6.83 -1.01 -3.35
CA PHE A 116 8.11 -1.71 -3.55
C PHE A 116 8.07 -3.17 -3.09
N ALA A 117 7.36 -3.47 -2.00
CA ALA A 117 7.16 -4.84 -1.53
C ALA A 117 6.39 -5.68 -2.58
N LEU A 118 5.33 -5.12 -3.16
CA LEU A 118 4.58 -5.77 -4.24
C LEU A 118 5.43 -5.98 -5.50
N MET A 119 6.23 -4.99 -5.91
CA MET A 119 7.14 -5.16 -7.05
C MET A 119 8.15 -6.28 -6.81
N ASN A 120 8.71 -6.40 -5.60
CA ASN A 120 9.60 -7.49 -5.26
C ASN A 120 8.90 -8.86 -5.33
N ALA A 121 7.66 -8.95 -4.85
CA ALA A 121 6.87 -10.18 -4.94
C ALA A 121 6.55 -10.56 -6.40
N ILE A 122 6.20 -9.59 -7.25
CA ILE A 122 5.95 -9.83 -8.67
C ILE A 122 7.24 -10.29 -9.37
N ASN A 123 8.38 -9.64 -9.08
CA ASN A 123 9.67 -10.04 -9.63
C ASN A 123 10.04 -11.48 -9.26
N ASP A 124 9.76 -11.89 -8.02
CA ASP A 124 9.99 -13.26 -7.56
C ASP A 124 9.07 -14.26 -8.29
N ALA A 125 7.77 -13.96 -8.40
CA ALA A 125 6.83 -14.78 -9.15
C ALA A 125 7.21 -14.93 -10.63
N ARG A 126 7.72 -13.86 -11.26
CA ARG A 126 8.20 -13.91 -12.66
C ARG A 126 9.45 -14.77 -12.82
N LYS A 127 10.36 -14.76 -11.84
CA LYS A 127 11.54 -15.65 -11.82
C LYS A 127 11.12 -17.10 -11.74
N ASP A 128 10.16 -17.43 -10.89
CA ASP A 128 9.60 -18.79 -10.76
C ASP A 128 8.91 -19.25 -12.05
N ALA A 129 8.27 -18.33 -12.78
CA ALA A 129 7.69 -18.58 -14.09
C ALA A 129 8.72 -18.74 -15.23
N GLY A 130 10.02 -18.54 -14.94
CA GLY A 130 11.10 -18.66 -15.93
C GLY A 130 11.17 -17.48 -16.91
N ALA A 131 10.63 -16.32 -16.54
CA ALA A 131 10.69 -15.13 -17.37
C ALA A 131 12.10 -14.53 -17.42
N SER A 132 12.40 -13.77 -18.48
CA SER A 132 13.64 -13.01 -18.57
C SER A 132 13.68 -11.88 -17.53
N GLU A 133 14.90 -11.50 -17.10
CA GLU A 133 15.12 -10.33 -16.23
C GLU A 133 15.02 -8.99 -16.99
N ASP A 134 14.26 -8.96 -18.08
CA ASP A 134 14.05 -7.75 -18.86
C ASP A 134 13.21 -6.74 -18.08
N TRP A 135 13.49 -5.46 -18.31
CA TRP A 135 12.73 -4.38 -17.71
C TRP A 135 11.27 -4.40 -18.22
N TYR A 136 10.33 -4.22 -17.30
CA TYR A 136 8.90 -4.10 -17.61
C TYR A 136 8.26 -2.97 -16.79
N ALA A 137 7.16 -2.41 -17.31
CA ALA A 137 6.50 -1.27 -16.71
C ALA A 137 5.58 -1.70 -15.56
N MET A 138 5.81 -1.15 -14.37
CA MET A 138 4.94 -1.27 -13.20
C MET A 138 4.43 0.12 -12.84
N ASN A 139 3.38 0.58 -13.52
CA ASN A 139 2.85 1.92 -13.28
C ASN A 139 1.89 1.89 -12.08
N PRO A 140 2.06 2.78 -11.09
CA PRO A 140 1.10 2.92 -10.00
C PRO A 140 -0.25 3.48 -10.51
N PRO A 141 -1.36 3.22 -9.80
CA PRO A 141 -1.45 2.30 -8.67
C PRO A 141 -1.35 0.84 -9.12
N LEU A 142 -0.70 -0.02 -8.34
CA LEU A 142 -0.62 -1.48 -8.60
C LEU A 142 -1.93 -2.17 -8.21
N THR A 143 -2.99 -2.00 -9.01
CA THR A 143 -4.27 -2.68 -8.82
C THR A 143 -4.13 -4.21 -8.92
N VAL A 144 -5.11 -4.97 -8.41
CA VAL A 144 -5.12 -6.45 -8.50
C VAL A 144 -4.97 -6.92 -9.94
N GLU A 145 -5.66 -6.27 -10.89
CA GLU A 145 -5.51 -6.54 -12.33
C GLU A 145 -4.07 -6.36 -12.81
N LYS A 146 -3.42 -5.23 -12.47
CA LYS A 146 -2.04 -4.97 -12.87
C LYS A 146 -1.07 -5.95 -12.22
N ILE A 147 -1.29 -6.36 -10.98
CA ILE A 147 -0.46 -7.38 -10.30
C ILE A 147 -0.56 -8.70 -11.06
N PHE A 148 -1.77 -9.16 -11.35
CA PHE A 148 -2.03 -10.41 -12.06
C PHE A 148 -1.43 -10.41 -13.48
N LEU A 149 -1.61 -9.33 -14.24
CA LEU A 149 -1.05 -9.23 -15.60
C LEU A 149 0.48 -9.21 -15.60
N ASN A 150 1.11 -8.68 -14.55
CA ASN A 150 2.56 -8.59 -14.46
C ASN A 150 3.23 -9.83 -13.86
N SER A 151 2.53 -10.67 -13.10
CA SER A 151 3.10 -11.85 -12.44
C SER A 151 3.38 -13.02 -13.39
N LEU A 152 2.91 -12.98 -14.64
CA LEU A 152 3.09 -14.03 -15.67
C LEU A 152 2.62 -15.43 -15.26
N THR A 153 1.81 -15.52 -14.20
CA THR A 153 1.24 -16.78 -13.73
C THR A 153 0.05 -17.19 -14.59
N SER A 154 0.01 -18.44 -15.04
CA SER A 154 -1.15 -19.00 -15.75
C SER A 154 -2.27 -19.31 -14.75
N PRO A 155 -3.56 -19.05 -15.07
CA PRO A 155 -4.68 -19.54 -14.27
C PRO A 155 -4.62 -21.05 -13.97
N GLU A 156 -3.98 -21.82 -14.85
CA GLU A 156 -3.79 -23.26 -14.71
C GLU A 156 -2.86 -23.64 -13.56
N GLN A 157 -1.95 -22.74 -13.16
CA GLN A 157 -1.06 -22.94 -12.00
C GLN A 157 -1.80 -22.82 -10.66
N PHE A 158 -3.04 -22.36 -10.67
CA PHE A 158 -3.90 -22.19 -9.48
C PHE A 158 -5.08 -23.19 -9.44
N LEU A 159 -5.19 -24.07 -10.44
CA LEU A 159 -6.21 -25.12 -10.49
C LEU A 159 -5.69 -26.38 -9.78
N PHE A 160 -6.17 -26.64 -8.57
CA PHE A 160 -6.05 -27.91 -7.86
C PHE A 160 -7.44 -28.44 -7.47
#